data_AF-A0A075HGX1-F1
#
_entry.id   AF-A0A075HGX1-F1
#
_cell.length_a   1.000
_cell.length_b   1.000
_cell.length_c   1.000
_cell.angle_alpha   90.00
_cell.angle_beta   90.00
_cell.angle_gamma   90.00
#
_symmetry.space_group_name_H-M   'P 1'
#
loop_
_entity.id
_entity.type
_entity.pdbx_description
1 polymer ?
#
loop_
_entity_poly.entity_id
_entity_poly.type
_entity_poly.pdbx_seq_one_letter_code
_entity_poly.pdbx_strand_id
1 'polypeptide(L)'
;MDLKRYLGKIQNKIKETKPKQEPKIVEEVEHKIVEEVEHKIVEEVDVNIKKTLNFVDSKKDPYEYLKRYLKEPKYKNWFNRNYPNYTIYDAVGLSISDYISVKRELFPESKTNNEEELNKKKKPVNTNFKPTITHETKTSFDEFIDERTLVSHNAFGNKEMKIKILEVSDEIAPLTTKFGDRVKINKIIVTIKHLQTQQIEEGEFDIESIESELIEKRHYTSTNRWVPTQDVRNGYVTNSRHTTLISDAVALDYIAF
;
A
#
# COMPACT_ATOMS: atom_id res chain seq x y z
N MET A 1 -13.41 27.92 -12.08
CA MET A 1 -14.05 27.70 -10.78
C MET A 1 -13.32 26.52 -10.20
N ASP A 2 -12.31 26.85 -9.40
CA ASP A 2 -11.05 26.11 -9.35
C ASP A 2 -10.97 25.27 -8.05
N LEU A 3 -10.28 24.13 -8.10
CA LEU A 3 -9.91 23.31 -6.92
C LEU A 3 -9.17 24.07 -5.79
N LYS A 4 -8.82 25.35 -6.03
CA LYS A 4 -8.10 26.25 -5.12
C LYS A 4 -8.77 26.46 -3.75
N ARG A 5 -10.10 26.30 -3.64
CA ARG A 5 -10.83 26.62 -2.40
C ARG A 5 -10.45 25.70 -1.24
N TYR A 6 -10.16 24.43 -1.51
CA TYR A 6 -9.73 23.47 -0.49
C TYR A 6 -8.31 23.76 0.02
N LEU A 7 -7.34 23.90 -0.91
CA LEU A 7 -5.96 24.24 -0.57
C LEU A 7 -5.83 25.55 0.22
N GLY A 8 -6.60 26.57 -0.16
CA GLY A 8 -6.63 27.84 0.57
C GLY A 8 -7.09 27.70 2.03
N LYS A 9 -8.08 26.83 2.29
CA LYS A 9 -8.53 26.56 3.66
C LYS A 9 -7.51 25.77 4.48
N ILE A 10 -6.82 24.79 3.89
CA ILE A 10 -5.73 24.07 4.57
C ILE A 10 -4.64 25.06 4.99
N GLN A 11 -4.22 25.96 4.09
CA GLN A 11 -3.21 26.97 4.43
C GLN A 11 -3.67 27.92 5.54
N ASN A 12 -4.94 28.31 5.57
CA ASN A 12 -5.48 29.15 6.64
C ASN A 12 -5.56 28.39 7.97
N LYS A 13 -5.99 27.11 7.97
CA LYS A 13 -6.01 26.25 9.15
C LYS A 13 -4.60 26.08 9.75
N ILE A 14 -3.58 25.86 8.90
CA ILE A 14 -2.16 25.77 9.33
C ILE A 14 -1.67 27.09 9.93
N LYS A 15 -2.09 28.24 9.39
CA LYS A 15 -1.74 29.57 9.92
C LYS A 15 -2.41 29.86 11.28
N GLU A 16 -3.65 29.39 11.48
CA GLU A 16 -4.39 29.54 12.74
C GLU A 16 -3.86 28.60 13.84
N THR A 17 -3.30 27.44 13.50
CA THR A 17 -2.73 26.46 14.46
C THR A 17 -1.29 26.76 14.93
N LYS A 18 -0.68 27.91 14.62
CA LYS A 18 0.59 28.31 15.27
C LYS A 18 0.30 28.89 16.66
N PRO A 19 0.69 28.26 17.77
CA PRO A 19 0.45 28.81 19.09
C PRO A 19 1.42 29.95 19.38
N LYS A 20 0.89 31.13 19.74
CA LYS A 20 1.60 32.18 20.46
C LYS A 20 1.67 31.79 21.93
N GLN A 21 2.86 31.44 22.44
CA GLN A 21 3.35 31.73 23.81
C GLN A 21 4.79 31.18 23.99
N GLU A 22 5.66 31.99 24.63
CA GLU A 22 7.11 31.82 24.79
C GLU A 22 7.54 30.85 25.92
N PRO A 23 8.82 30.40 25.96
CA PRO A 23 9.29 29.21 26.68
C PRO A 23 10.12 29.53 27.95
N LYS A 24 9.92 28.79 29.05
CA LYS A 24 10.85 28.78 30.21
C LYS A 24 11.00 27.45 30.98
N ILE A 25 10.42 26.34 30.51
CA ILE A 25 10.34 25.09 31.31
C ILE A 25 11.07 23.90 30.63
N VAL A 26 11.61 24.07 29.42
CA VAL A 26 12.11 22.94 28.60
C VAL A 26 13.59 22.61 28.85
N GLU A 27 14.43 23.57 29.24
CA GLU A 27 15.89 23.37 29.37
C GLU A 27 16.29 22.47 30.54
N GLU A 28 15.48 22.37 31.59
CA GLU A 28 15.82 21.60 32.80
C GLU A 28 15.50 20.10 32.66
N VAL A 29 14.65 19.73 31.70
CA VAL A 29 14.23 18.34 31.47
C VAL A 29 15.19 17.62 30.51
N GLU A 30 15.77 18.33 29.55
CA GLU A 30 16.71 17.73 28.58
C GLU A 30 18.03 17.31 29.24
N HIS A 31 18.57 18.10 30.18
CA HIS A 31 19.83 17.78 30.85
C HIS A 31 19.77 16.54 31.74
N LYS A 32 18.60 16.19 32.28
CA LYS A 32 18.43 15.05 33.19
C LYS A 32 18.23 13.71 32.46
N ILE A 33 17.74 13.75 31.23
CA ILE A 33 17.50 12.56 30.40
C ILE A 33 18.80 12.10 29.72
N VAL A 34 19.69 13.03 29.35
CA VAL A 34 20.96 12.69 28.67
C VAL A 34 21.94 11.96 29.60
N GLU A 35 22.00 12.33 30.88
CA GLU A 35 22.91 11.71 31.87
C GLU A 35 22.52 10.27 32.24
N GLU A 36 21.21 9.94 32.19
CA GLU A 36 20.71 8.59 32.50
C GLU A 36 20.86 7.62 31.30
N VAL A 37 20.97 8.15 30.08
CA VAL A 37 21.10 7.35 28.85
C VAL A 37 22.55 6.92 28.61
N GLU A 38 23.55 7.72 28.98
CA GLU A 38 24.97 7.37 28.80
C GLU A 38 25.44 6.23 29.73
N HIS A 39 24.89 6.15 30.94
CA HIS A 39 25.30 5.13 31.92
C HIS A 39 24.72 3.72 31.68
N LYS A 40 23.85 3.53 30.69
CA LYS A 40 23.23 2.23 30.38
C LYS A 40 23.78 1.56 29.11
N ILE A 41 24.70 2.21 28.41
CA ILE A 41 25.22 1.76 27.10
C ILE A 41 26.53 0.95 27.23
N VAL A 42 27.12 0.83 28.41
CA VAL A 42 28.50 0.33 28.56
C VAL A 42 28.63 -1.12 29.08
N GLU A 43 27.55 -1.84 29.42
CA GLU A 43 27.67 -3.15 30.11
C GLU A 43 27.08 -4.40 29.43
N GLU A 44 26.85 -4.41 28.12
CA GLU A 44 26.65 -5.68 27.37
C GLU A 44 27.54 -5.74 26.12
N VAL A 45 28.85 -5.88 26.36
CA VAL A 45 29.73 -6.54 25.40
C VAL A 45 29.53 -8.04 25.59
N ASP A 46 28.56 -8.61 24.89
CA ASP A 46 28.45 -10.05 24.75
C ASP A 46 28.33 -10.44 23.27
N VAL A 47 29.09 -11.46 22.92
CA VAL A 47 29.38 -11.89 21.55
C VAL A 47 28.08 -12.17 20.80
N ASN A 48 27.88 -11.53 19.65
CA ASN A 48 26.79 -11.86 18.71
C ASN A 48 27.01 -13.27 18.11
N ILE A 49 26.72 -14.29 18.91
CA ILE A 49 26.50 -15.65 18.44
C ILE A 49 25.09 -15.61 17.88
N LYS A 50 24.96 -15.33 16.57
CA LYS A 50 23.71 -15.57 15.84
C LYS A 50 23.25 -16.99 16.14
N LYS A 51 22.21 -17.15 16.96
CA LYS A 51 21.73 -18.45 17.45
C LYS A 51 21.17 -19.24 16.26
N THR A 52 21.99 -20.07 15.64
CA THR A 52 21.56 -21.00 14.59
C THR A 52 20.75 -22.15 15.21
N LEU A 53 19.81 -22.68 14.45
CA LEU A 53 18.97 -23.80 14.91
C LEU A 53 19.74 -25.12 14.91
N ASN A 54 19.31 -26.07 15.75
CA ASN A 54 19.99 -27.36 15.99
C ASN A 54 20.26 -28.22 14.75
N PHE A 55 19.58 -27.99 13.61
CA PHE A 55 19.81 -28.74 12.37
C PHE A 55 20.97 -28.18 11.52
N VAL A 56 21.46 -26.99 11.86
CA VAL A 56 22.54 -26.31 11.15
C VAL A 56 23.87 -26.78 11.73
N ASP A 57 24.62 -27.52 10.93
CA ASP A 57 25.96 -27.96 11.27
C ASP A 57 26.94 -26.79 11.18
N SER A 58 27.61 -26.46 12.30
CA SER A 58 28.62 -25.40 12.39
C SER A 58 29.82 -25.61 11.45
N LYS A 59 30.04 -26.84 10.96
CA LYS A 59 31.15 -27.17 10.04
C LYS A 59 30.78 -27.01 8.56
N LYS A 60 29.50 -26.74 8.25
CA LYS A 60 29.01 -26.56 6.87
C LYS A 60 28.74 -25.11 6.55
N ASP A 61 28.80 -24.78 5.26
CA ASP A 61 28.51 -23.43 4.78
C ASP A 61 27.01 -23.09 4.93
N PRO A 62 26.65 -22.01 5.65
CA PRO A 62 25.28 -21.53 5.78
C PRO A 62 24.52 -21.41 4.45
N TYR A 63 25.19 -20.99 3.37
CA TYR A 63 24.54 -20.81 2.06
C TYR A 63 24.12 -22.14 1.40
N GLU A 64 24.73 -23.26 1.78
CA GLU A 64 24.37 -24.59 1.26
C GLU A 64 22.94 -24.97 1.63
N TYR A 65 22.50 -24.60 2.84
CA TYR A 65 21.14 -24.85 3.32
C TYR A 65 20.10 -24.03 2.55
N LEU A 66 20.44 -22.80 2.15
CA LEU A 66 19.59 -21.96 1.28
C LEU A 66 19.45 -22.58 -0.11
N LYS A 67 20.57 -23.02 -0.69
CA LYS A 67 20.58 -23.67 -2.00
C LYS A 67 19.73 -24.94 -1.99
N ARG A 68 19.86 -25.76 -0.95
CA ARG A 68 19.05 -26.97 -0.77
C ARG A 68 17.57 -26.66 -0.61
N TYR A 69 17.22 -25.61 0.14
CA TYR A 69 15.83 -25.15 0.31
C TYR A 69 15.18 -24.71 -1.01
N LEU A 70 15.95 -24.08 -1.90
CA LEU A 70 15.46 -23.63 -3.20
C LEU A 70 15.40 -24.77 -4.24
N LYS A 71 16.37 -25.69 -4.24
CA LYS A 71 16.49 -26.75 -5.25
C LYS A 71 15.68 -28.00 -4.93
N GLU A 72 15.56 -28.37 -3.65
CA GLU A 72 14.97 -29.64 -3.24
C GLU A 72 13.57 -29.46 -2.61
N PRO A 73 12.49 -29.85 -3.30
CA PRO A 73 11.14 -29.70 -2.76
C PRO A 73 10.90 -30.57 -1.51
N LYS A 74 11.59 -31.72 -1.40
CA LYS A 74 11.52 -32.57 -0.22
C LYS A 74 12.08 -31.87 1.01
N TYR A 75 13.24 -31.22 0.87
CA TYR A 75 13.89 -30.49 1.96
C TYR A 75 13.08 -29.25 2.37
N LYS A 76 12.56 -28.49 1.39
CA LYS A 76 11.63 -27.38 1.63
C LYS A 76 10.42 -27.81 2.46
N ASN A 77 9.79 -28.92 2.08
CA ASN A 77 8.63 -29.45 2.80
C ASN A 77 8.98 -29.95 4.21
N TRP A 78 10.15 -30.55 4.40
CA TRP A 78 10.64 -30.96 5.72
C TRP A 78 10.89 -29.74 6.63
N PHE A 79 11.55 -28.70 6.11
CA PHE A 79 11.81 -27.47 6.88
C PHE A 79 10.50 -26.80 7.30
N ASN A 80 9.58 -26.59 6.35
CA ASN A 80 8.29 -25.94 6.62
C ASN A 80 7.41 -26.71 7.62
N ARG A 81 7.60 -28.03 7.76
CA ARG A 81 6.86 -28.86 8.72
C ARG A 81 7.47 -28.80 10.12
N ASN A 82 8.79 -28.78 10.23
CA ASN A 82 9.48 -28.83 11.53
C ASN A 82 9.71 -27.45 12.13
N TYR A 83 9.79 -26.41 11.30
CA TYR A 83 10.10 -25.04 11.71
C TYR A 83 9.13 -24.02 11.08
N PRO A 84 7.82 -24.10 11.39
CA PRO A 84 6.80 -23.23 10.77
C PRO A 84 6.95 -21.75 11.13
N ASN A 85 7.58 -21.44 12.26
CA ASN A 85 7.76 -20.08 12.78
C ASN A 85 9.11 -19.46 12.40
N TYR A 86 9.93 -20.14 11.60
CA TYR A 86 11.25 -19.67 11.21
C TYR A 86 11.35 -19.57 9.69
N THR A 87 12.02 -18.53 9.22
CA THR A 87 12.47 -18.47 7.83
C THR A 87 13.79 -19.25 7.70
N ILE A 88 14.08 -19.77 6.50
CA ILE A 88 15.30 -20.55 6.29
C ILE A 88 16.58 -19.69 6.48
N TYR A 89 16.53 -18.40 6.16
CA TYR A 89 17.68 -17.50 6.34
C TYR A 89 17.91 -17.18 7.82
N ASP A 90 16.85 -16.89 8.58
CA ASP A 90 16.95 -16.67 10.04
C ASP A 90 17.44 -17.94 10.74
N ALA A 91 16.93 -19.11 10.32
CA ALA A 91 17.29 -20.39 10.92
C ALA A 91 18.78 -20.75 10.79
N VAL A 92 19.40 -20.26 9.71
CA VAL A 92 20.78 -20.55 9.32
C VAL A 92 21.73 -19.38 9.67
N GLY A 93 21.20 -18.29 10.24
CA GLY A 93 21.99 -17.12 10.67
C GLY A 93 22.37 -16.15 9.54
N LEU A 94 21.66 -16.21 8.42
CA LEU A 94 21.85 -15.36 7.26
C LEU A 94 20.78 -14.26 7.17
N SER A 95 21.06 -13.22 6.40
CA SER A 95 20.14 -12.11 6.18
C SER A 95 19.21 -12.37 4.98
N ILE A 96 18.13 -11.60 4.89
CA ILE A 96 17.23 -11.63 3.72
C ILE A 96 17.97 -11.31 2.40
N SER A 97 18.97 -10.43 2.44
CA SER A 97 19.80 -10.06 1.28
C SER A 97 20.58 -11.24 0.71
N ASP A 98 21.07 -12.10 1.59
CA ASP A 98 21.81 -13.32 1.23
C ASP A 98 20.89 -14.31 0.50
N TYR A 99 19.66 -14.47 1.00
CA TYR A 99 18.63 -15.30 0.37
C TYR A 99 18.27 -14.82 -1.03
N ILE A 100 18.08 -13.51 -1.22
CA ILE A 100 17.76 -12.91 -2.52
C ILE A 100 18.91 -13.14 -3.51
N SER A 101 20.16 -13.00 -3.06
CA SER A 101 21.35 -13.23 -3.89
C SER A 101 21.42 -14.67 -4.39
N VAL A 102 21.28 -15.65 -3.49
CA VAL A 102 21.27 -17.09 -3.86
C VAL A 102 20.08 -17.43 -4.77
N LYS A 103 18.91 -16.84 -4.52
CA LYS A 103 17.73 -17.06 -5.38
C LYS A 103 17.96 -16.54 -6.81
N ARG A 104 18.59 -15.37 -6.96
CA ARG A 104 18.95 -14.80 -8.27
C ARG A 104 20.01 -15.61 -8.99
N GLU A 105 21.01 -16.14 -8.26
CA GLU A 105 22.04 -17.02 -8.82
C GLU A 105 21.45 -18.32 -9.37
N LEU A 106 20.50 -18.93 -8.64
CA LEU A 106 19.90 -20.21 -9.04
C LEU A 106 18.85 -20.07 -10.15
N PHE A 107 18.21 -18.89 -10.27
CA PHE A 107 17.15 -18.63 -11.24
C PHE A 107 17.38 -17.26 -11.92
N PRO A 108 18.36 -17.14 -12.83
CA PRO A 108 18.71 -15.85 -13.46
C PRO A 108 17.60 -15.28 -14.36
N GLU A 109 16.65 -16.11 -14.80
CA GLU A 109 15.55 -15.70 -15.68
C GLU A 109 14.32 -15.12 -14.95
N SER A 110 14.27 -15.19 -13.60
CA SER A 110 13.20 -14.54 -12.83
C SER A 110 13.54 -13.08 -12.52
N LYS A 111 13.72 -12.26 -13.56
CA LYS A 111 13.65 -10.79 -13.44
C LYS A 111 12.28 -10.34 -13.94
N THR A 112 11.26 -10.59 -13.13
CA THR A 112 9.97 -9.90 -13.19
C THR A 112 9.26 -10.15 -11.88
N ASN A 113 8.97 -9.05 -11.17
CA ASN A 113 8.01 -8.84 -10.09
C ASN A 113 7.43 -10.10 -9.46
N ASN A 114 7.78 -10.43 -8.20
CA ASN A 114 6.98 -11.28 -7.33
C ASN A 114 7.52 -11.24 -5.89
N GLU A 115 7.05 -10.26 -5.11
CA GLU A 115 7.03 -10.35 -3.63
C GLU A 115 5.66 -10.81 -3.09
N GLU A 116 4.66 -11.04 -3.94
CA GLU A 116 3.31 -11.38 -3.48
C GLU A 116 2.80 -12.70 -4.06
N GLU A 117 3.41 -13.83 -3.70
CA GLU A 117 2.75 -15.12 -3.93
C GLU A 117 3.12 -16.13 -2.85
N LEU A 118 2.60 -15.88 -1.65
CA LEU A 118 2.65 -16.85 -0.57
C LEU A 118 1.34 -16.90 0.20
N ASN A 119 0.19 -16.92 -0.49
CA ASN A 119 -1.06 -17.41 0.06
C ASN A 119 -2.10 -17.69 -1.03
N LYS A 120 -2.18 -18.93 -1.50
CA LYS A 120 -3.44 -19.61 -1.88
C LYS A 120 -3.18 -21.06 -2.32
N LYS A 121 -3.62 -22.00 -1.48
CA LYS A 121 -3.93 -23.38 -1.90
C LYS A 121 -5.33 -23.40 -2.50
N LYS A 122 -5.49 -23.98 -3.71
CA LYS A 122 -6.45 -25.04 -4.06
C LYS A 122 -6.37 -25.38 -5.56
N LYS A 123 -6.29 -26.68 -5.88
CA LYS A 123 -6.61 -27.26 -7.20
C LYS A 123 -8.14 -27.46 -7.30
N PRO A 124 -8.75 -27.49 -8.50
CA PRO A 124 -8.91 -28.78 -9.18
C PRO A 124 -8.72 -28.79 -10.73
N VAL A 125 -8.17 -29.91 -11.17
CA VAL A 125 -8.33 -30.72 -12.40
C VAL A 125 -8.93 -30.09 -13.68
N ASN A 126 -8.15 -30.23 -14.76
CA ASN A 126 -8.39 -29.84 -16.14
C ASN A 126 -9.31 -30.81 -16.91
N THR A 127 -10.19 -30.27 -17.76
CA THR A 127 -10.66 -30.94 -18.98
C THR A 127 -10.14 -30.19 -20.20
N ASN A 128 -9.49 -30.92 -21.09
CA ASN A 128 -8.73 -30.45 -22.24
C ASN A 128 -9.61 -29.91 -23.37
N PHE A 129 -9.38 -28.67 -23.79
CA PHE A 129 -9.53 -28.24 -25.18
C PHE A 129 -8.46 -27.19 -25.49
N LYS A 130 -7.52 -27.53 -26.38
CA LYS A 130 -6.54 -26.60 -26.97
C LYS A 130 -7.05 -26.15 -28.34
N PRO A 131 -7.22 -24.83 -28.59
CA PRO A 131 -7.00 -24.26 -29.89
C PRO A 131 -5.54 -23.81 -30.00
N THR A 132 -4.80 -24.43 -30.91
CA THR A 132 -3.45 -24.02 -31.31
C THR A 132 -3.56 -22.86 -32.29
N ILE A 133 -3.40 -21.62 -31.82
CA ILE A 133 -2.88 -20.51 -32.63
C ILE A 133 -2.00 -19.64 -31.71
N THR A 134 -0.70 -19.83 -31.83
CA THR A 134 0.34 -19.05 -31.14
C THR A 134 0.59 -17.76 -31.90
N HIS A 135 0.01 -16.67 -31.42
CA HIS A 135 0.57 -15.33 -31.60
C HIS A 135 0.97 -14.87 -30.21
N GLU A 136 2.27 -14.69 -29.97
CA GLU A 136 2.79 -14.13 -28.73
C GLU A 136 2.33 -12.67 -28.59
N THR A 137 1.14 -12.45 -28.04
CA THR A 137 0.77 -11.15 -27.50
C THR A 137 1.38 -11.08 -26.10
N LYS A 138 2.57 -10.48 -26.00
CA LYS A 138 3.26 -10.18 -24.74
C LYS A 138 2.61 -9.02 -23.97
N THR A 139 1.29 -9.02 -23.93
CA THR A 139 0.45 -8.15 -23.13
C THR A 139 -0.80 -8.96 -22.83
N SER A 140 -0.92 -9.48 -21.60
CA SER A 140 -2.19 -10.04 -21.13
C SER A 140 -3.26 -8.96 -21.32
N PHE A 141 -4.37 -9.27 -22.00
CA PHE A 141 -5.50 -8.33 -22.11
C PHE A 141 -6.03 -7.89 -20.74
N ASP A 142 -5.74 -8.66 -19.69
CA ASP A 142 -6.10 -8.37 -18.30
C ASP A 142 -5.30 -7.18 -17.71
N GLU A 143 -4.16 -6.83 -18.30
CA GLU A 143 -3.35 -5.68 -17.91
C GLU A 143 -3.79 -4.39 -18.62
N PHE A 144 -4.56 -4.51 -19.72
CA PHE A 144 -5.13 -3.36 -20.41
C PHE A 144 -6.35 -2.85 -19.65
N ILE A 145 -6.14 -1.84 -18.81
CA ILE A 145 -7.23 -1.13 -18.18
C ILE A 145 -7.87 -0.20 -19.20
N ASP A 146 -9.14 -0.43 -19.53
CA ASP A 146 -9.91 0.51 -20.34
C ASP A 146 -9.99 1.86 -19.64
N GLU A 147 -9.29 2.86 -20.19
CA GLU A 147 -9.23 4.21 -19.62
C GLU A 147 -10.61 4.84 -19.46
N ARG A 148 -11.58 4.46 -20.30
CA ARG A 148 -12.97 4.94 -20.20
C ARG A 148 -13.62 4.56 -18.87
N THR A 149 -13.20 3.46 -18.28
CA THR A 149 -13.69 3.01 -16.97
C THR A 149 -13.10 3.82 -15.82
N LEU A 150 -12.02 4.57 -16.06
CA LEU A 150 -11.33 5.41 -15.07
C LEU A 150 -11.65 6.90 -15.21
N VAL A 151 -12.39 7.28 -16.24
CA VAL A 151 -12.74 8.67 -16.52
C VAL A 151 -14.25 8.85 -16.37
N SER A 152 -14.63 9.89 -15.62
CA SER A 152 -16.01 10.36 -15.56
C SER A 152 -16.15 11.67 -16.33
N HIS A 153 -17.34 11.91 -16.89
CA HIS A 153 -17.66 13.13 -17.62
C HIS A 153 -18.71 13.93 -16.86
N ASN A 154 -18.65 15.26 -16.99
CA ASN A 154 -19.71 16.13 -16.48
C ASN A 154 -20.99 15.96 -17.31
N ALA A 155 -22.14 16.39 -16.78
CA ALA A 155 -23.43 16.46 -17.47
C ALA A 155 -23.35 17.18 -18.83
N PHE A 156 -22.50 18.21 -18.94
CA PHE A 156 -22.27 18.94 -20.19
C PHE A 156 -21.22 18.30 -21.12
N GLY A 157 -20.54 17.23 -20.68
CA GLY A 157 -19.50 16.56 -21.47
C GLY A 157 -18.27 17.42 -21.79
N ASN A 158 -18.08 18.54 -21.10
CA ASN A 158 -16.98 19.50 -21.33
C ASN A 158 -15.80 19.34 -20.37
N LYS A 159 -15.98 18.55 -19.30
CA LYS A 159 -14.93 18.23 -18.32
C LYS A 159 -14.85 16.73 -18.14
N GLU A 160 -13.62 16.26 -17.98
CA GLU A 160 -13.27 14.91 -17.59
C GLU A 160 -12.67 14.93 -16.19
N MET A 161 -12.98 13.93 -15.38
CA MET A 161 -12.40 13.76 -14.07
C MET A 161 -11.85 12.35 -13.90
N LYS A 162 -10.67 12.28 -13.28
CA LYS A 162 -9.98 11.04 -12.92
C LYS A 162 -9.58 11.11 -11.45
N ILE A 163 -9.74 10.01 -10.72
CA ILE A 163 -9.43 9.95 -9.29
C ILE A 163 -8.36 8.90 -9.03
N LYS A 164 -7.26 9.32 -8.40
CA LYS A 164 -6.17 8.46 -7.95
C LYS A 164 -6.21 8.32 -6.44
N ILE A 165 -6.04 7.10 -5.94
CA ILE A 165 -5.89 6.82 -4.52
C ILE A 165 -4.45 7.14 -4.12
N LEU A 166 -4.28 7.95 -3.08
CA LEU A 166 -2.96 8.25 -2.51
C LEU A 166 -2.72 7.46 -1.23
N GLU A 167 -3.73 7.38 -0.36
CA GLU A 167 -3.61 6.76 0.94
C GLU A 167 -4.84 5.91 1.26
N VAL A 168 -4.58 4.73 1.80
CA VAL A 168 -5.55 3.72 2.21
C VAL A 168 -5.36 3.47 3.70
N SER A 169 -6.44 3.26 4.45
CA SER A 169 -6.37 2.90 5.86
C SER A 169 -6.10 1.40 6.05
N ASP A 170 -5.39 1.06 7.12
CA ASP A 170 -5.20 -0.32 7.58
C ASP A 170 -6.44 -0.90 8.29
N GLU A 171 -7.53 -0.13 8.39
CA GLU A 171 -8.77 -0.59 8.98
C GLU A 171 -9.37 -1.76 8.19
N ILE A 172 -9.61 -2.86 8.90
CA ILE A 172 -10.21 -4.05 8.32
C ILE A 172 -11.72 -3.81 8.22
N ALA A 173 -12.29 -4.09 7.03
CA ALA A 173 -13.73 -3.97 6.83
C ALA A 173 -14.49 -4.80 7.88
N PRO A 174 -15.52 -4.23 8.54
CA PRO A 174 -16.19 -4.86 9.68
C PRO A 174 -16.88 -6.19 9.33
N LEU A 175 -17.01 -6.53 8.04
CA LEU A 175 -17.48 -7.82 7.57
C LEU A 175 -16.71 -8.20 6.29
N THR A 176 -15.97 -9.31 6.31
CA THR A 176 -15.51 -10.00 5.09
C THR A 176 -16.74 -10.51 4.36
N THR A 177 -17.33 -9.64 3.57
CA THR A 177 -18.59 -9.89 2.91
C THR A 177 -18.35 -10.94 1.81
N LYS A 178 -19.33 -11.81 1.54
CA LYS A 178 -19.26 -12.79 0.42
C LYS A 178 -18.97 -12.16 -0.95
N PHE A 179 -19.07 -10.84 -1.06
CA PHE A 179 -18.88 -10.03 -2.26
C PHE A 179 -17.44 -9.49 -2.43
N GLY A 180 -16.48 -9.96 -1.61
CA GLY A 180 -15.06 -9.65 -1.78
C GLY A 180 -14.52 -8.60 -0.80
N ASP A 181 -13.22 -8.32 -0.93
CA ASP A 181 -12.49 -7.43 -0.05
C ASP A 181 -12.78 -5.95 -0.37
N ARG A 182 -12.88 -5.14 0.69
CA ARG A 182 -13.06 -3.70 0.60
C ARG A 182 -11.90 -2.99 1.28
N VAL A 183 -11.55 -1.86 0.71
CA VAL A 183 -10.44 -1.02 1.16
C VAL A 183 -11.01 0.33 1.56
N LYS A 184 -10.56 0.85 2.71
CA LYS A 184 -10.95 2.17 3.19
C LYS A 184 -9.99 3.22 2.64
N ILE A 185 -10.51 4.21 1.92
CA ILE A 185 -9.69 5.26 1.30
C ILE A 185 -9.64 6.47 2.22
N ASN A 186 -8.44 6.98 2.52
CA ASN A 186 -8.25 8.19 3.32
C ASN A 186 -7.98 9.41 2.46
N LYS A 187 -7.06 9.30 1.50
CA LYS A 187 -6.60 10.44 0.69
C LYS A 187 -6.66 10.12 -0.79
N ILE A 188 -7.18 11.07 -1.56
CA ILE A 188 -7.30 10.97 -3.01
C ILE A 188 -6.73 12.20 -3.70
N ILE A 189 -6.33 12.01 -4.95
CA ILE A 189 -6.02 13.10 -5.87
C ILE A 189 -7.09 13.10 -6.95
N VAL A 190 -7.72 14.25 -7.13
CA VAL A 190 -8.72 14.48 -8.17
C VAL A 190 -8.10 15.35 -9.23
N THR A 191 -8.08 14.84 -10.47
CA THR A 191 -7.65 15.56 -11.66
C THR A 191 -8.88 15.89 -12.49
N ILE A 192 -9.12 17.18 -12.75
CA ILE A 192 -10.20 17.67 -13.61
C ILE A 192 -9.56 18.30 -14.85
N LYS A 193 -9.85 17.73 -16.00
CA LYS A 193 -9.42 18.23 -17.30
C LYS A 193 -10.57 18.93 -17.99
N HIS A 194 -10.37 20.18 -18.34
CA HIS A 194 -11.31 20.92 -19.19
C HIS A 194 -11.03 20.58 -20.66
N LEU A 195 -12.01 19.99 -21.35
CA LEU A 195 -11.82 19.51 -22.72
C LEU A 195 -11.66 20.65 -23.73
N GLN A 196 -12.31 21.79 -23.49
CA GLN A 196 -12.27 22.93 -24.40
C GLN A 196 -10.98 23.75 -24.27
N THR A 197 -10.50 23.97 -23.04
CA THR A 197 -9.32 24.81 -22.77
C THR A 197 -8.05 24.00 -22.57
N GLN A 198 -8.16 22.67 -22.50
CA GLN A 198 -7.08 21.72 -22.20
C GLN A 198 -6.36 22.00 -20.87
N GLN A 199 -6.94 22.84 -20.01
CA GLN A 199 -6.43 23.12 -18.68
C GLN A 199 -6.69 21.93 -17.76
N ILE A 200 -5.70 21.62 -16.92
CA ILE A 200 -5.76 20.53 -15.95
C ILE A 200 -5.70 21.16 -14.56
N GLU A 201 -6.70 20.85 -13.75
CA GLU A 201 -6.73 21.19 -12.34
C GLU A 201 -6.50 19.91 -11.52
N GLU A 202 -5.58 19.96 -10.58
CA GLU A 202 -5.31 18.87 -9.66
C GLU A 202 -5.52 19.33 -8.22
N GLY A 203 -6.15 18.48 -7.42
CA GLY A 203 -6.45 18.76 -6.03
C GLY A 203 -6.26 17.49 -5.20
N GLU A 204 -5.46 17.59 -4.16
CA GLU A 204 -5.35 16.56 -3.14
C GLU A 204 -6.46 16.76 -2.11
N PHE A 205 -7.18 15.70 -1.79
CA PHE A 205 -8.29 15.70 -0.86
C PHE A 205 -8.07 14.64 0.21
N ASP A 206 -8.09 15.10 1.46
CA ASP A 206 -8.14 14.23 2.62
C ASP A 206 -9.62 14.01 2.97
N ILE A 207 -10.14 12.84 2.60
CA ILE A 207 -11.56 12.52 2.71
C ILE A 207 -11.98 12.49 4.18
N GLU A 208 -11.13 11.98 5.07
CA GLU A 208 -11.42 11.89 6.50
C GLU A 208 -11.62 13.27 7.12
N SER A 209 -10.76 14.22 6.77
CA SER A 209 -10.87 15.61 7.20
C SER A 209 -12.14 16.28 6.65
N ILE A 210 -12.50 16.01 5.40
CA ILE A 210 -13.68 16.57 4.73
C ILE A 210 -14.98 16.03 5.35
N GLU A 211 -15.04 14.71 5.60
CA GLU A 211 -16.17 14.09 6.30
C GLU A 211 -16.37 14.71 7.68
N SER A 212 -15.30 14.83 8.45
CA SER A 212 -15.34 15.42 9.79
C SER A 212 -15.83 16.88 9.77
N GLU A 213 -15.37 17.68 8.80
CA GLU A 213 -15.84 19.06 8.60
C GLU A 213 -17.33 19.11 8.23
N LEU A 214 -17.80 18.21 7.36
CA LEU A 214 -19.21 18.17 6.96
C LEU A 214 -20.11 17.71 8.11
N ILE A 215 -19.68 16.72 8.90
CA ILE A 215 -20.39 16.26 10.10
C ILE A 215 -20.49 17.39 11.13
N GLU A 216 -19.44 18.17 11.33
CA GLU A 216 -19.46 19.33 12.24
C GLU A 216 -20.47 20.40 11.76
N LYS A 217 -20.48 20.69 10.46
CA LYS A 217 -21.32 21.76 9.89
C LYS A 217 -22.78 21.38 9.67
N ARG A 218 -23.03 20.13 9.27
CA ARG A 218 -24.33 19.67 8.74
C ARG A 218 -24.83 18.38 9.40
N HIS A 219 -24.05 17.73 10.27
CA HIS A 219 -24.41 16.50 11.00
C HIS A 219 -24.70 15.25 10.15
N TYR A 220 -24.37 15.27 8.86
CA TYR A 220 -24.43 14.10 8.00
C TYR A 220 -23.27 14.10 7.02
N THR A 221 -22.87 12.90 6.60
CA THR A 221 -21.90 12.64 5.53
C THR A 221 -22.52 11.68 4.53
N SER A 222 -22.21 11.90 3.26
CA SER A 222 -22.66 11.05 2.15
C SER A 222 -21.51 10.29 1.48
N THR A 223 -20.26 10.56 1.89
CA THR A 223 -19.10 9.87 1.33
C THR A 223 -19.06 8.43 1.81
N ASN A 224 -18.84 7.51 0.87
CA ASN A 224 -18.54 6.12 1.19
C ASN A 224 -17.06 5.83 0.89
N ARG A 225 -16.22 5.87 1.94
CA ARG A 225 -14.78 5.53 1.88
C ARG A 225 -14.49 4.06 1.59
N TRP A 226 -15.44 3.15 1.80
CA TRP A 226 -15.25 1.73 1.58
C TRP A 226 -15.48 1.36 0.12
N VAL A 227 -14.38 1.16 -0.61
CA VAL A 227 -14.40 0.81 -2.04
C VAL A 227 -13.94 -0.64 -2.22
N PRO A 228 -14.66 -1.47 -3.00
CA PRO A 228 -14.22 -2.84 -3.28
C PRO A 228 -12.95 -2.83 -4.12
N THR A 229 -12.06 -3.80 -3.91
CA THR A 229 -10.79 -3.90 -4.66
C THR A 229 -10.99 -4.04 -6.16
N GLN A 230 -12.12 -4.58 -6.61
CA GLN A 230 -12.51 -4.70 -8.03
C GLN A 230 -12.69 -3.35 -8.73
N ASP A 231 -13.11 -2.33 -7.97
CA ASP A 231 -13.34 -0.97 -8.47
C ASP A 231 -12.06 -0.12 -8.43
N VAL A 232 -10.93 -0.71 -8.02
CA VAL A 232 -9.61 -0.07 -7.99
C VAL A 232 -8.71 -0.75 -9.01
N ARG A 233 -8.21 0.02 -9.97
CA ARG A 233 -7.34 -0.48 -11.04
C ARG A 233 -6.09 0.38 -11.14
N ASN A 234 -4.93 -0.21 -10.93
CA ASN A 234 -3.63 0.49 -10.96
C ASN A 234 -3.61 1.78 -10.10
N GLY A 235 -4.21 1.71 -8.90
CA GLY A 235 -4.32 2.85 -7.98
C GLY A 235 -5.33 3.94 -8.39
N TYR A 236 -6.04 3.78 -9.50
CA TYR A 236 -7.15 4.63 -9.90
C TYR A 236 -8.49 4.01 -9.51
N VAL A 237 -9.43 4.86 -9.17
CA VAL A 237 -10.81 4.45 -8.90
C VAL A 237 -11.58 4.39 -10.22
N THR A 238 -12.51 3.45 -10.33
CA THR A 238 -13.46 3.42 -11.45
C THR A 238 -14.47 4.57 -11.39
N ASN A 239 -14.95 5.00 -12.56
CA ASN A 239 -15.90 6.10 -12.72
C ASN A 239 -17.21 5.92 -11.92
N SER A 240 -17.61 4.68 -11.65
CA SER A 240 -18.81 4.33 -10.87
C SER A 240 -18.77 4.87 -9.43
N ARG A 241 -17.58 5.03 -8.86
CA ARG A 241 -17.36 5.48 -7.47
C ARG A 241 -16.95 6.94 -7.36
N HIS A 242 -16.66 7.60 -8.47
CA HIS A 242 -16.14 8.96 -8.45
C HIS A 242 -17.05 9.92 -7.69
N THR A 243 -18.33 9.99 -8.07
CA THR A 243 -19.33 10.87 -7.44
C THR A 243 -19.55 10.55 -5.97
N THR A 244 -19.45 9.26 -5.60
CA THR A 244 -19.60 8.83 -4.20
C THR A 244 -18.45 9.33 -3.34
N LEU A 245 -17.20 9.25 -3.83
CA LEU A 245 -16.00 9.68 -3.11
C LEU A 245 -15.89 11.21 -2.97
N ILE A 246 -16.38 11.96 -3.96
CA ILE A 246 -16.28 13.43 -3.94
C ILE A 246 -17.55 14.12 -3.42
N SER A 247 -18.59 13.36 -3.05
CA SER A 247 -19.91 13.89 -2.70
C SER A 247 -19.85 14.98 -1.63
N ASP A 248 -19.13 14.73 -0.53
CA ASP A 248 -19.00 15.72 0.55
C ASP A 248 -18.10 16.91 0.16
N ALA A 249 -17.07 16.66 -0.66
CA ALA A 249 -16.22 17.73 -1.18
C ALA A 249 -17.00 18.68 -2.09
N VAL A 250 -17.93 18.15 -2.90
CA VAL A 250 -18.87 18.95 -3.69
C VAL A 250 -19.84 19.68 -2.77
N ALA A 251 -20.34 19.05 -1.70
CA ALA A 251 -21.26 19.67 -0.75
C ALA A 251 -20.65 20.86 0.03
N LEU A 252 -19.33 20.86 0.21
CA LEU A 252 -18.53 21.96 0.77
C LEU A 252 -18.00 22.95 -0.28
N ASP A 253 -18.41 22.79 -1.55
CA ASP A 253 -17.97 23.56 -2.72
C ASP A 253 -16.45 23.55 -2.94
N TYR A 254 -15.78 22.46 -2.58
CA TYR A 254 -14.35 22.27 -2.85
C TYR A 254 -14.07 21.84 -4.28
N ILE A 255 -15.03 21.16 -4.87
CA ILE A 255 -14.95 20.63 -6.23
C ILE A 255 -16.21 21.07 -6.97
N ALA A 256 -16.03 21.60 -8.17
CA ALA A 256 -17.11 21.91 -9.10
C ALA A 256 -16.91 21.10 -10.38
N PHE A 257 -17.51 19.90 -10.41
CA PHE A 257 -17.46 19.00 -11.55
C PHE A 257 -18.67 19.25 -12.44
#